data_AF-R8B9R8-F1
#
_entry.id   AF-R8B9R8-F1
#
_cell.length_a   1.000
_cell.length_b   1.000
_cell.length_c   1.000
_cell.angle_alpha   90.00
_cell.angle_beta   90.00
_cell.angle_gamma   90.00
#
_symmetry.space_group_name_H-M   'P 1'
#
loop_
_entity.id
_entity.type
_entity.pdbx_description
1 polymer ?
#
loop_
_entity_poly.entity_id
_entity_poly.type
_entity_poly.pdbx_seq_one_letter_code
_entity_poly.pdbx_strand_id
1 'polypeptide(L)'
;MDVDKNGALAVNEGRDVAPLINSLLSLPFVAKIATQDWHPADHISFASNHADKQPFVDFATVVNPDNASESYSTRLWPVHCVQNTTGAELIPELEADKVETVIKKGTDPRVEMYSAFYDPFEAPRVSDSGLAGVLKEKGVTHVYVVGLAFDYCVKCTAMDAAKEGFTTYVVEEGTRAVDAPKWEECKAELQQKGVVVVSADGPEVAKLKG
;
A
#
# COMPACT_ATOMS: atom_id res chain seq x y z
N MET A 1 0.58 -5.86 5.05
CA MET A 1 -0.54 -6.75 5.44
C MET A 1 0.02 -8.02 6.07
N ASP A 2 -0.66 -8.51 7.11
CA ASP A 2 -0.19 -9.57 7.99
C ASP A 2 0.26 -10.80 7.19
N VAL A 3 1.51 -11.21 7.38
CA VAL A 3 2.03 -12.36 6.65
C VAL A 3 1.32 -13.64 7.04
N ASP A 4 0.84 -13.78 8.28
CA ASP A 4 0.20 -15.02 8.72
C ASP A 4 -1.06 -15.29 7.88
N LYS A 5 -1.17 -16.52 7.34
CA LYS A 5 -2.36 -16.95 6.57
C LYS A 5 -3.64 -16.89 7.41
N ASN A 6 -3.49 -16.96 8.73
CA ASN A 6 -4.57 -16.76 9.71
C ASN A 6 -4.35 -15.48 10.54
N GLY A 7 -3.51 -14.58 10.05
CA GLY A 7 -3.22 -13.29 10.66
C GLY A 7 -4.49 -12.48 10.84
N ALA A 8 -4.47 -11.56 11.79
CA ALA A 8 -5.69 -10.84 12.18
C ALA A 8 -6.29 -10.01 11.03
N LEU A 9 -5.47 -9.68 10.02
CA LEU A 9 -5.85 -8.98 8.79
C LEU A 9 -5.46 -9.78 7.53
N ALA A 10 -5.59 -11.11 7.55
CA ALA A 10 -5.36 -11.93 6.37
C ALA A 10 -6.38 -11.60 5.27
N VAL A 11 -5.91 -11.28 4.06
CA VAL A 11 -6.76 -11.13 2.88
C VAL A 11 -6.97 -12.47 2.18
N ASN A 12 -8.21 -12.72 1.78
CA ASN A 12 -8.58 -13.93 1.06
C ASN A 12 -7.72 -14.10 -0.20
N GLU A 13 -7.12 -15.28 -0.36
CA GLU A 13 -6.19 -15.60 -1.47
C GLU A 13 -5.01 -14.62 -1.60
N GLY A 14 -4.71 -13.85 -0.54
CA GLY A 14 -3.74 -12.77 -0.59
C GLY A 14 -2.32 -13.25 -0.93
N ARG A 15 -1.94 -14.47 -0.52
CA ARG A 15 -0.63 -15.04 -0.85
C ARG A 15 -0.53 -15.58 -2.28
N ASP A 16 -1.66 -15.79 -2.96
CA ASP A 16 -1.67 -16.41 -4.30
C ASP A 16 -1.14 -15.47 -5.39
N VAL A 17 -0.95 -14.19 -5.07
CA VAL A 17 -0.33 -13.20 -5.97
C VAL A 17 1.19 -13.35 -6.05
N ALA A 18 1.83 -14.04 -5.09
CA ALA A 18 3.30 -14.10 -4.99
C ALA A 18 4.00 -14.62 -6.25
N PRO A 19 3.54 -15.71 -6.92
CA PRO A 19 4.19 -16.19 -8.14
C PRO A 19 4.18 -15.16 -9.28
N LEU A 20 3.09 -14.40 -9.43
CA LEU A 20 3.00 -13.35 -10.44
C LEU A 20 3.90 -12.16 -10.07
N ILE A 21 3.91 -11.74 -8.80
CA ILE A 21 4.82 -10.67 -8.33
C ILE A 21 6.28 -11.06 -8.58
N ASN A 22 6.68 -12.30 -8.30
CA ASN A 22 8.04 -12.80 -8.57
C ASN A 22 8.37 -12.79 -10.08
N SER A 23 7.39 -13.11 -10.92
CA SER A 23 7.53 -13.00 -12.38
C SER A 23 7.75 -11.55 -12.83
N LEU A 24 6.99 -10.60 -12.25
CA LEU A 24 7.16 -9.17 -12.50
C LEU A 24 8.51 -8.65 -11.97
N LEU A 25 8.95 -9.09 -10.80
CA LEU A 25 10.27 -8.78 -10.24
C LEU A 25 11.42 -9.25 -11.13
N SER A 26 11.18 -10.18 -12.05
CA SER A 26 12.18 -10.66 -13.01
C SER A 26 12.30 -9.76 -14.25
N LEU A 27 11.38 -8.81 -14.44
CA LEU A 27 11.42 -7.85 -15.54
C LEU A 27 12.51 -6.77 -15.30
N PRO A 28 13.00 -6.12 -16.38
CA PRO A 28 14.07 -5.13 -16.34
C PRO A 28 13.61 -3.75 -15.81
N PHE A 29 12.98 -3.72 -14.64
CA PHE A 29 12.66 -2.47 -13.95
C PHE A 29 13.93 -1.75 -13.47
N VAL A 30 13.93 -0.42 -13.59
CA VAL A 30 15.00 0.45 -13.08
C VAL A 30 15.05 0.46 -11.54
N ALA A 31 13.90 0.28 -10.90
CA ALA A 31 13.78 0.20 -9.44
C ALA A 31 12.75 -0.88 -9.06
N LYS A 32 13.07 -1.69 -8.05
CA LYS A 32 12.19 -2.73 -7.49
C LYS A 32 12.10 -2.50 -5.99
N ILE A 33 10.95 -2.03 -5.52
CA ILE A 33 10.75 -1.58 -4.15
C ILE A 33 9.65 -2.42 -3.51
N ALA A 34 9.92 -2.97 -2.33
CA ALA A 34 8.89 -3.56 -1.50
C ALA A 34 8.49 -2.58 -0.40
N THR A 35 7.27 -2.73 0.12
CA THR A 35 6.78 -1.93 1.24
C THR A 35 6.29 -2.84 2.35
N GLN A 36 6.44 -2.40 3.59
CA GLN A 36 6.00 -3.09 4.79
C GLN A 36 5.18 -2.13 5.64
N ASP A 37 3.97 -2.53 5.99
CA ASP A 37 3.30 -1.96 7.17
C ASP A 37 4.16 -2.28 8.39
N TRP A 38 4.42 -1.28 9.22
CA TRP A 38 5.36 -1.40 10.32
C TRP A 38 4.89 -0.60 11.54
N HIS A 39 3.78 -1.04 12.11
CA HIS A 39 3.00 -0.27 13.08
C HIS A 39 3.49 -0.45 14.52
N PRO A 40 3.67 0.64 15.29
CA PRO A 40 3.84 0.51 16.74
C PRO A 40 2.56 -0.08 17.37
N ALA A 41 2.67 -0.69 18.55
CA ALA A 41 1.53 -1.38 19.19
C ALA A 41 0.37 -0.43 19.54
N ASP A 42 0.66 0.85 19.74
CA ASP A 42 -0.28 1.93 20.05
C ASP A 42 -0.74 2.71 18.80
N HIS A 43 -0.54 2.17 17.59
CA HIS A 43 -0.91 2.84 16.34
C HIS A 43 -2.41 3.20 16.28
N ILE A 44 -2.71 4.41 15.78
CA ILE A 44 -4.06 4.99 15.74
C ILE A 44 -5.05 4.18 14.89
N SER A 45 -4.58 3.34 13.97
CA SER A 45 -5.47 2.54 13.13
C SER A 45 -5.98 1.28 13.82
N PHE A 46 -5.45 0.90 14.98
CA PHE A 46 -5.92 -0.30 15.68
C PHE A 46 -7.15 -0.01 16.53
N ALA A 47 -8.22 -0.76 16.31
CA ALA A 47 -9.46 -0.64 17.07
C ALA A 47 -9.25 -0.82 18.58
N SER A 48 -8.27 -1.64 19.01
CA SER A 48 -7.93 -1.85 20.42
C SER A 48 -7.43 -0.60 21.13
N ASN A 49 -6.99 0.42 20.39
CA ASN A 49 -6.49 1.69 20.91
C ASN A 49 -7.58 2.77 21.02
N HIS A 50 -8.84 2.41 20.74
CA HIS A 50 -9.99 3.30 20.87
C HIS A 50 -11.06 2.66 21.76
N ALA A 51 -11.64 3.44 22.67
CA ALA A 51 -12.69 2.95 23.56
C ALA A 51 -13.94 2.57 22.76
N ASP A 52 -14.48 1.37 23.04
CA ASP A 52 -15.72 0.84 22.48
C ASP A 52 -15.78 0.77 20.94
N LYS A 53 -14.62 0.54 20.29
CA LYS A 53 -14.52 0.41 18.83
C LYS A 53 -14.26 -1.03 18.38
N GLN A 54 -14.83 -1.37 17.22
CA GLN A 54 -14.72 -2.68 16.60
C GLN A 54 -13.90 -2.61 15.29
N PRO A 55 -12.96 -3.54 15.07
CA PRO A 55 -12.23 -3.60 13.82
C PRO A 55 -13.17 -3.88 12.64
N PHE A 56 -12.78 -3.45 11.42
CA PHE A 56 -13.52 -3.57 10.16
C PHE A 56 -14.82 -2.73 10.06
N VAL A 57 -15.43 -2.38 11.19
CA VAL A 57 -16.75 -1.71 11.23
C VAL A 57 -16.61 -0.23 11.54
N ASP A 58 -15.79 0.12 12.53
CA ASP A 58 -15.67 1.49 13.00
C ASP A 58 -14.62 2.30 12.23
N PHE A 59 -14.71 3.62 12.41
CA PHE A 59 -13.74 4.60 11.95
C PHE A 59 -13.27 5.47 13.12
N ALA A 60 -12.07 6.03 12.98
CA ALA A 60 -11.57 7.12 13.80
C ALA A 60 -11.33 8.37 12.93
N THR A 61 -11.59 9.55 13.51
CA THR A 61 -11.16 10.82 12.92
C THR A 61 -9.75 11.12 13.40
N VAL A 62 -8.83 11.28 12.46
CA VAL A 62 -7.45 11.68 12.70
C VAL A 62 -7.34 13.16 12.39
N VAL A 63 -6.96 13.97 13.37
CA VAL A 63 -6.69 15.41 13.21
C VAL A 63 -5.20 15.59 13.05
N ASN A 64 -4.77 16.43 12.11
CA ASN A 64 -3.36 16.68 11.90
C ASN A 64 -2.77 17.34 13.18
N PRO A 65 -1.74 16.73 13.80
CA PRO A 65 -1.15 17.23 15.04
C PRO A 65 -0.52 18.62 14.87
N ASP A 66 -0.11 18.97 13.65
CA ASP A 66 0.55 20.22 13.32
C ASP A 66 -0.38 21.21 12.58
N ASN A 67 -1.60 20.78 12.21
CA ASN A 67 -2.61 21.61 11.59
C ASN A 67 -4.04 21.18 11.94
N ALA A 68 -4.59 21.70 13.05
CA ALA A 68 -5.92 21.33 13.53
C ALA A 68 -7.10 21.63 12.57
N SER A 69 -6.87 22.33 11.45
CA SER A 69 -7.89 22.54 10.41
C SER A 69 -8.03 21.37 9.43
N GLU A 70 -7.06 20.44 9.44
CA GLU A 70 -7.02 19.27 8.57
C GLU A 70 -7.33 18.00 9.37
N SER A 71 -8.25 17.19 8.85
CA SER A 71 -8.59 15.90 9.44
C SER A 71 -9.07 14.93 8.36
N TYR A 72 -8.91 13.64 8.60
CA TYR A 72 -9.49 12.60 7.77
C TYR A 72 -10.09 11.49 8.62
N SER A 73 -11.00 10.72 8.03
CA SER A 73 -11.57 9.53 8.65
C SER A 73 -10.81 8.31 8.16
N THR A 74 -10.41 7.42 9.07
CA THR A 74 -9.76 6.15 8.72
C THR A 74 -10.47 4.96 9.34
N ARG A 75 -10.50 3.85 8.60
CA ARG A 75 -11.01 2.55 9.06
C ARG A 75 -10.16 2.07 10.24
N LEU A 76 -10.83 1.54 11.26
CA LEU A 76 -10.15 0.84 12.35
C LEU A 76 -9.98 -0.64 12.01
N TRP A 77 -8.79 -1.15 12.28
CA TRP A 77 -8.33 -2.50 11.96
C TRP A 77 -8.06 -3.31 13.22
N PRO A 78 -8.03 -4.64 13.12
CA PRO A 78 -7.41 -5.43 14.19
C PRO A 78 -5.91 -5.11 14.26
N VAL A 79 -5.26 -5.45 15.36
CA VAL A 79 -3.80 -5.32 15.48
C VAL A 79 -3.13 -6.18 14.41
N HIS A 80 -2.26 -5.58 13.60
CA HIS A 80 -1.57 -6.26 12.50
C HIS A 80 -0.22 -5.61 12.24
N CYS A 81 0.71 -6.34 11.59
CA CYS A 81 2.01 -5.81 11.15
C CYS A 81 2.77 -5.03 12.24
N VAL A 82 2.71 -5.50 13.49
CA VAL A 82 3.36 -4.82 14.62
C VAL A 82 4.88 -4.90 14.47
N GLN A 83 5.58 -3.80 14.75
CA GLN A 83 7.04 -3.73 14.60
C GLN A 83 7.75 -4.88 15.32
N ASN A 84 8.71 -5.49 14.63
CA ASN A 84 9.55 -6.58 15.13
C ASN A 84 8.76 -7.86 15.50
N THR A 85 7.59 -8.06 14.90
CA THR A 85 6.83 -9.31 14.99
C THR A 85 6.84 -10.02 13.64
N THR A 86 6.66 -11.33 13.65
CA THR A 86 6.56 -12.13 12.41
C THR A 86 5.46 -11.60 11.49
N GLY A 87 4.34 -11.12 12.03
CA GLY A 87 3.23 -10.55 11.26
C GLY A 87 3.61 -9.35 10.36
N ALA A 88 4.75 -8.69 10.61
CA ALA A 88 5.23 -7.54 9.85
C ALA A 88 6.32 -7.88 8.82
N GLU A 89 6.76 -9.14 8.73
CA GLU A 89 7.78 -9.56 7.79
C GLU A 89 7.28 -9.50 6.33
N LEU A 90 8.16 -9.72 5.35
CA LEU A 90 7.71 -10.01 3.99
C LEU A 90 7.34 -11.50 3.92
N ILE A 91 6.37 -11.87 3.09
CA ILE A 91 5.98 -13.27 2.93
C ILE A 91 7.19 -14.08 2.40
N PRO A 92 7.43 -15.31 2.91
CA PRO A 92 8.57 -16.11 2.49
C PRO A 92 8.51 -16.55 1.03
N GLU A 93 7.33 -16.52 0.40
CA GLU A 93 7.15 -16.82 -1.02
C GLU A 93 7.65 -15.70 -1.94
N LEU A 94 7.86 -14.49 -1.43
CA LEU A 94 8.37 -13.36 -2.22
C LEU A 94 9.89 -13.51 -2.41
N GLU A 95 10.36 -13.36 -3.65
CA GLU A 95 11.78 -13.32 -4.00
C GLU A 95 12.40 -11.98 -3.59
N ALA A 96 12.52 -11.76 -2.28
CA ALA A 96 12.95 -10.49 -1.69
C ALA A 96 14.40 -10.10 -2.05
N ASP A 97 15.22 -11.05 -2.51
CA ASP A 97 16.56 -10.80 -3.05
C ASP A 97 16.54 -10.00 -4.37
N LYS A 98 15.40 -9.98 -5.09
CA LYS A 98 15.20 -9.16 -6.29
C LYS A 98 14.75 -7.72 -5.99
N VAL A 99 14.47 -7.41 -4.73
CA VAL A 99 14.06 -6.08 -4.28
C VAL A 99 15.30 -5.29 -3.87
N GLU A 100 15.41 -4.05 -4.33
CA GLU A 100 16.54 -3.16 -4.01
C GLU A 100 16.36 -2.50 -2.63
N THR A 101 15.13 -2.15 -2.27
CA THR A 101 14.84 -1.38 -1.07
C THR A 101 13.49 -1.78 -0.50
N VAL A 102 13.42 -1.87 0.83
CA VAL A 102 12.19 -2.09 1.57
C VAL A 102 11.84 -0.81 2.34
N ILE A 103 10.68 -0.23 2.03
CA ILE A 103 10.16 0.96 2.71
C ILE A 103 9.18 0.53 3.80
N LYS A 104 9.42 1.00 5.02
CA LYS A 104 8.51 0.81 6.16
C LYS A 104 7.56 2.00 6.25
N LYS A 105 6.25 1.74 6.30
CA LYS A 105 5.19 2.75 6.37
C LYS A 105 4.27 2.53 7.57
N GLY A 106 3.52 3.56 7.96
CA GLY A 106 2.64 3.51 9.14
C GLY A 106 3.42 3.42 10.46
N THR A 107 4.61 4.04 10.52
CA THR A 107 5.51 3.94 11.68
C THR A 107 5.22 4.97 12.77
N ASP A 108 4.56 6.08 12.43
CA ASP A 108 4.12 7.09 13.40
C ASP A 108 2.80 6.65 14.04
N PRO A 109 2.70 6.53 15.38
CA PRO A 109 1.49 6.05 16.03
C PRO A 109 0.28 6.97 15.85
N ARG A 110 0.47 8.23 15.44
CA ARG A 110 -0.57 9.26 15.41
C ARG A 110 -1.32 9.34 14.09
N VAL A 111 -0.80 8.74 13.02
CA VAL A 111 -1.37 8.85 11.67
C VAL A 111 -1.39 7.51 10.94
N GLU A 112 -2.48 7.23 10.22
CA GLU A 112 -2.52 6.14 9.25
C GLU A 112 -1.79 6.53 7.96
N MET A 113 -1.10 5.57 7.35
CA MET A 113 -0.37 5.72 6.10
C MET A 113 -0.55 4.47 5.22
N TYR A 114 -1.66 4.42 4.45
CA TYR A 114 -1.88 3.37 3.45
C TYR A 114 -0.91 3.47 2.27
N SER A 115 -0.67 4.69 1.79
CA SER A 115 0.22 4.95 0.67
C SER A 115 1.67 4.70 1.06
N ALA A 116 2.45 4.14 0.13
CA ALA A 116 3.89 4.04 0.28
C ALA A 116 4.60 5.39 0.24
N PHE A 117 3.94 6.45 -0.25
CA PHE A 117 4.53 7.78 -0.40
C PHE A 117 4.51 8.57 0.90
N TYR A 118 3.32 8.90 1.40
CA TYR A 118 3.13 9.72 2.60
C TYR A 118 1.76 9.47 3.25
N ASP A 119 1.54 10.03 4.44
CA ASP A 119 0.24 10.03 5.10
C ASP A 119 -0.78 10.95 4.39
N PRO A 120 -2.10 10.83 4.66
CA PRO A 120 -3.14 11.58 3.94
C PRO A 120 -3.13 13.10 4.09
N PHE A 121 -2.32 13.69 4.98
CA PHE A 121 -2.27 15.13 5.16
C PHE A 121 -1.47 15.84 4.06
N GLU A 122 -1.84 17.08 3.76
CA GLU A 122 -1.15 17.91 2.77
C GLU A 122 -0.26 18.99 3.41
N ALA A 123 -0.64 19.52 4.58
CA ALA A 123 -0.03 20.74 5.10
C ALA A 123 -0.02 20.84 6.65
N PRO A 124 1.05 20.39 7.32
CA PRO A 124 2.14 19.57 6.79
C PRO A 124 1.78 18.08 6.83
N ARG A 125 2.46 17.28 6.00
CA ARG A 125 2.54 15.83 6.22
C ARG A 125 3.21 15.56 7.55
N VAL A 126 2.73 14.52 8.24
CA VAL A 126 3.30 14.03 9.49
C VAL A 126 4.35 12.96 9.21
N SER A 127 4.14 12.14 8.18
CA SER A 127 4.97 11.03 7.74
C SER A 127 5.11 11.02 6.22
N ASP A 128 6.35 11.14 5.75
CA ASP A 128 6.72 11.03 4.33
C ASP A 128 7.89 10.03 4.20
N SER A 129 7.75 9.06 3.30
CA SER A 129 8.77 8.03 3.07
C SER A 129 9.97 8.52 2.26
N GLY A 130 9.83 9.65 1.57
CA GLY A 130 10.79 10.12 0.56
C GLY A 130 10.74 9.37 -0.78
N LEU A 131 9.81 8.42 -0.96
CA LEU A 131 9.73 7.56 -2.15
C LEU A 131 9.64 8.38 -3.47
N ALA A 132 8.88 9.48 -3.47
CA ALA A 132 8.79 10.35 -4.65
C ALA A 132 10.16 10.88 -5.10
N GLY A 133 10.99 11.32 -4.15
CA GLY A 133 12.35 11.79 -4.41
C GLY A 133 13.22 10.67 -4.96
N VAL A 134 13.22 9.51 -4.32
CA VAL A 134 13.99 8.33 -4.74
C VAL A 134 13.66 7.91 -6.17
N LEU A 135 12.37 7.86 -6.53
CA LEU A 135 11.93 7.51 -7.89
C LEU A 135 12.35 8.57 -8.92
N LYS A 136 12.20 9.85 -8.59
CA LYS A 136 12.60 10.97 -9.47
C LYS A 136 14.11 10.98 -9.72
N GLU A 137 14.91 10.77 -8.68
CA GLU A 137 16.38 10.68 -8.77
C GLU A 137 16.84 9.51 -9.67
N LYS A 138 16.11 8.39 -9.64
CA LYS A 138 16.35 7.24 -10.53
C LYS A 138 15.82 7.42 -11.96
N GLY A 139 15.21 8.56 -12.28
CA GLY A 139 14.64 8.84 -13.61
C GLY A 139 13.42 7.98 -13.94
N VAL A 140 12.70 7.48 -12.93
CA VAL A 140 11.48 6.68 -13.12
C VAL A 140 10.38 7.56 -13.72
N THR A 141 9.76 7.08 -14.79
CA THR A 141 8.63 7.75 -15.47
C THR A 141 7.32 6.98 -15.34
N HIS A 142 7.39 5.67 -15.14
CA HIS A 142 6.25 4.77 -15.03
C HIS A 142 6.35 3.95 -13.73
N VAL A 143 5.24 3.85 -13.01
CA VAL A 143 5.14 3.08 -11.77
C VAL A 143 4.10 1.98 -11.95
N TYR A 144 4.48 0.74 -11.62
CA TYR A 144 3.59 -0.41 -11.64
C TYR A 144 3.40 -0.87 -10.20
N VAL A 145 2.15 -0.90 -9.73
CA VAL A 145 1.79 -1.25 -8.36
C VAL A 145 1.12 -2.61 -8.33
N VAL A 146 1.58 -3.46 -7.41
CA VAL A 146 1.06 -4.80 -7.12
C VAL A 146 1.09 -5.03 -5.61
N GLY A 147 0.49 -6.13 -5.15
CA GLY A 147 0.45 -6.50 -3.74
C GLY A 147 -0.92 -6.25 -3.11
N LEU A 148 -0.92 -5.99 -1.80
CA LEU A 148 -2.13 -5.99 -0.98
C LEU A 148 -2.25 -4.71 -0.14
N ALA A 149 -3.46 -4.20 0.14
CA ALA A 149 -4.73 -4.56 -0.50
C ALA A 149 -5.00 -3.70 -1.73
N PHE A 150 -5.65 -4.25 -2.75
CA PHE A 150 -6.10 -3.53 -3.94
C PHE A 150 -6.86 -2.24 -3.59
N ASP A 151 -7.78 -2.32 -2.64
CA ASP A 151 -8.71 -1.27 -2.20
C ASP A 151 -8.16 -0.32 -1.13
N TYR A 152 -6.94 -0.55 -0.63
CA TYR A 152 -6.26 0.28 0.37
C TYR A 152 -4.84 0.64 -0.07
N CYS A 153 -3.82 -0.06 0.43
CA CYS A 153 -2.42 0.29 0.22
C CYS A 153 -2.04 0.39 -1.27
N VAL A 154 -2.53 -0.52 -2.11
CA VAL A 154 -2.30 -0.45 -3.57
C VAL A 154 -2.98 0.76 -4.16
N LYS A 155 -4.28 0.96 -3.88
CA LYS A 155 -5.06 2.11 -4.38
C LYS A 155 -4.41 3.44 -3.99
N CYS A 156 -4.15 3.65 -2.71
CA CYS A 156 -3.57 4.88 -2.19
C CYS A 156 -2.16 5.13 -2.76
N THR A 157 -1.31 4.10 -2.82
CA THR A 157 0.03 4.22 -3.41
C THR A 157 -0.03 4.59 -4.89
N ALA A 158 -0.94 3.98 -5.65
CA ALA A 158 -1.08 4.28 -7.07
C ALA A 158 -1.63 5.70 -7.31
N MET A 159 -2.60 6.14 -6.51
CA MET A 159 -3.13 7.50 -6.58
C MET A 159 -2.05 8.55 -6.25
N ASP A 160 -1.21 8.31 -5.25
CA ASP A 160 -0.13 9.23 -4.91
C ASP A 160 1.01 9.20 -5.93
N ALA A 161 1.33 8.05 -6.52
CA ALA A 161 2.26 8.00 -7.65
C ALA A 161 1.77 8.86 -8.83
N ALA A 162 0.48 8.77 -9.17
CA ALA A 162 -0.12 9.61 -10.21
C ALA A 162 -0.09 11.10 -9.84
N LYS A 163 -0.42 11.43 -8.57
CA LYS A 163 -0.35 12.80 -8.04
C LYS A 163 1.07 13.39 -8.09
N GLU A 164 2.10 12.57 -7.87
CA GLU A 164 3.51 12.95 -7.95
C GLU A 164 4.03 13.08 -9.39
N GLY A 165 3.20 12.74 -10.39
CA GLY A 165 3.46 12.94 -11.82
C GLY A 165 3.94 11.70 -12.57
N PHE A 166 3.89 10.51 -11.98
CA PHE A 166 4.27 9.27 -12.65
C PHE A 166 3.10 8.70 -13.45
N THR A 167 3.37 8.19 -14.67
CA THR A 167 2.40 7.34 -15.37
C THR A 167 2.20 6.07 -14.55
N THR A 168 1.00 5.85 -14.02
CA THR A 168 0.79 4.82 -13.00
C THR A 168 -0.14 3.72 -13.46
N TYR A 169 0.29 2.49 -13.26
CA TYR A 169 -0.45 1.27 -13.53
C TYR A 169 -0.64 0.44 -12.27
N VAL A 170 -1.79 -0.19 -12.13
CA VAL A 170 -2.00 -1.29 -11.18
C VAL A 170 -2.14 -2.57 -11.99
N VAL A 171 -1.30 -3.58 -11.72
CA VAL A 171 -1.41 -4.88 -12.40
C VAL A 171 -2.42 -5.74 -11.64
N GLU A 172 -3.60 -5.91 -12.23
CA GLU A 172 -4.80 -6.39 -11.54
C GLU A 172 -4.61 -7.77 -10.89
N GLU A 173 -4.10 -8.73 -11.66
CA GLU A 173 -3.92 -10.12 -11.23
C GLU A 173 -2.87 -10.25 -10.11
N GLY A 174 -2.01 -9.23 -9.95
CA GLY A 174 -1.01 -9.12 -8.89
C GLY A 174 -1.57 -8.55 -7.58
N THR A 175 -2.89 -8.44 -7.42
CA THR A 175 -3.53 -7.83 -6.25
C THR A 175 -4.70 -8.66 -5.71
N ARG A 176 -5.06 -8.41 -4.45
CA ARG A 176 -6.32 -8.85 -3.81
C ARG A 176 -6.85 -7.76 -2.89
N ALA A 177 -8.17 -7.68 -2.74
CA ALA A 177 -8.85 -6.67 -1.93
C ALA A 177 -9.22 -7.22 -0.56
N VAL A 178 -9.29 -6.34 0.45
CA VAL A 178 -9.92 -6.66 1.73
C VAL A 178 -11.43 -6.76 1.54
N ASP A 179 -12.04 -5.79 0.84
CA ASP A 179 -13.47 -5.73 0.55
C ASP A 179 -13.70 -5.97 -0.95
N ALA A 180 -13.70 -7.25 -1.35
CA ALA A 180 -13.88 -7.64 -2.76
C ALA A 180 -15.13 -7.05 -3.45
N PRO A 181 -16.29 -6.88 -2.78
CA PRO A 181 -17.42 -6.14 -3.34
C PRO A 181 -17.11 -4.71 -3.85
N LYS A 182 -16.07 -4.04 -3.33
CA LYS A 182 -15.68 -2.68 -3.74
C LYS A 182 -14.73 -2.61 -4.94
N TRP A 183 -14.46 -3.74 -5.59
CA TRP A 183 -13.46 -3.81 -6.66
C TRP A 183 -13.70 -2.81 -7.79
N GLU A 184 -14.91 -2.81 -8.36
CA GLU A 184 -15.26 -1.93 -9.49
C GLU A 184 -15.32 -0.45 -9.10
N GLU A 185 -15.75 -0.15 -7.87
CA GLU A 185 -15.69 1.22 -7.32
C GLU A 185 -14.24 1.70 -7.23
N CYS A 186 -13.34 0.87 -6.68
CA CYS A 186 -11.92 1.19 -6.58
C CYS A 186 -11.27 1.38 -7.96
N LYS A 187 -11.64 0.56 -8.96
CA LYS A 187 -11.19 0.75 -10.35
C LYS A 187 -11.62 2.10 -10.92
N ALA A 188 -12.89 2.47 -10.70
CA ALA A 188 -13.42 3.74 -11.18
C ALA A 188 -12.71 4.95 -10.51
N GLU A 189 -12.45 4.88 -9.21
CA GLU A 189 -11.69 5.89 -8.48
C GLU A 189 -10.25 6.03 -9.01
N LEU A 190 -9.55 4.91 -9.20
CA LEU A 190 -8.20 4.89 -9.76
C LEU A 190 -8.17 5.56 -11.13
N GLN A 191 -9.11 5.21 -12.00
CA GLN A 191 -9.23 5.81 -13.33
C GLN A 191 -9.47 7.32 -13.27
N GLN A 192 -10.35 7.79 -12.38
CA GLN A 192 -10.59 9.23 -12.16
C GLN A 192 -9.34 9.97 -11.67
N LYS A 193 -8.41 9.27 -11.02
CA LYS A 193 -7.14 9.81 -10.53
C LYS A 193 -5.98 9.61 -11.49
N GLY A 194 -6.26 9.19 -12.73
CA GLY A 194 -5.24 9.01 -13.77
C GLY A 194 -4.42 7.73 -13.66
N VAL A 195 -4.87 6.76 -12.84
CA VAL A 195 -4.28 5.43 -12.74
C VAL A 195 -5.03 4.46 -13.64
N VAL A 196 -4.30 3.65 -14.41
CA VAL A 196 -4.91 2.63 -15.27
C VAL A 196 -4.71 1.25 -14.65
N VAL A 197 -5.79 0.49 -14.47
CA VAL A 197 -5.72 -0.91 -14.08
C VAL A 197 -5.51 -1.75 -15.33
N VAL A 198 -4.44 -2.54 -15.35
CA VAL A 198 -3.99 -3.30 -16.53
C VAL A 198 -3.87 -4.79 -16.19
N SER A 199 -3.96 -5.62 -17.23
CA SER A 199 -3.67 -7.06 -17.11
C SER A 199 -2.16 -7.31 -17.14
N ALA A 200 -1.71 -8.34 -16.41
CA ALA A 200 -0.35 -8.85 -16.46
C ALA A 200 0.09 -9.32 -17.87
N ASP A 201 -0.88 -9.75 -18.68
CA ASP A 201 -0.67 -10.12 -20.09
C ASP A 201 -0.99 -8.97 -21.06
N GLY A 202 -1.30 -7.79 -20.52
CA GLY A 202 -1.64 -6.59 -21.26
C GLY A 202 -0.44 -5.91 -21.95
N PRO A 203 -0.71 -5.01 -22.90
CA PRO A 203 0.34 -4.35 -23.68
C PRO A 203 1.28 -3.48 -22.82
N GLU A 204 0.79 -2.92 -21.71
CA GLU A 204 1.58 -2.10 -20.79
C GLU A 204 2.66 -2.91 -20.07
N VAL A 205 2.36 -4.17 -19.71
CA VAL A 205 3.33 -5.08 -19.08
C VAL A 205 4.20 -5.75 -20.15
N ALA A 206 3.65 -6.07 -21.32
CA ALA A 206 4.41 -6.65 -22.42
C ALA A 206 5.58 -5.75 -22.87
N LYS A 207 5.40 -4.42 -22.88
CA LYS A 207 6.46 -3.43 -23.20
C LYS A 207 7.68 -3.51 -22.28
N LEU A 208 7.53 -4.04 -21.07
CA LEU A 208 8.65 -4.20 -20.13
C LEU A 208 9.57 -5.38 -20.49
N LYS A 209 9.10 -6.33 -21.31
CA LYS A 209 9.85 -7.55 -21.64
C LYS A 209 10.94 -7.34 -22.69
N GLY A 210 10.96 -6.17 -23.36
CA GLY A 210 11.87 -5.87 -24.47
C GLY A 210 11.25 -6.14 -25.82
#